data_AF-A0A7Y4YIS2-F1
#
_entry.id   AF-A0A7Y4YIS2-F1
#
_cell.length_a   1.000
_cell.length_b   1.000
_cell.length_c   1.000
_cell.angle_alpha   90.00
_cell.angle_beta   90.00
_cell.angle_gamma   90.00
#
_symmetry.space_group_name_H-M   'P 1'
#
loop_
_entity.id
_entity.type
_entity.pdbx_description
1 polymer ?
#
loop_
_entity_poly.entity_id
_entity_poly.type
_entity_poly.pdbx_seq_one_letter_code
_entity_poly.pdbx_strand_id
1 'polypeptide(L)'
;MLWGAYSLRNLWARRVTTAFTVVGMGLVVFVFLAVLMLAHGLERTLGKTGDPANAILLRKGALSEIDSSISRDHAKIIALQSGIKQTLEGRPVAVSEIGLQLTLRKAKERSLASLSLRGTSHDAFAVRPKVRLAQGRLWEPGTTEIVVGAQVAKQFPEAGLHRVLSFGNRAWTVVGLFDADGSGFDSEVWGDAEQFMATFHRTAFSSMTVRLTRPDALVQVKEQLERDPRFSLSVKREPDYYEGKAESLAKMIRVTGLFLTAVFSIGAIMGATMTMSAAVAQRTTEIGTLRTLGFTRLAILQTFLIESMALGA
;
A
#
# COMPACT_ATOMS: atom_id res chain seq x y z
N MET A 1 -21.27 27.12 -39.11
CA MET A 1 -21.96 25.84 -38.81
C MET A 1 -21.61 24.70 -39.77
N LEU A 2 -21.34 24.93 -41.07
CA LEU A 2 -21.07 23.86 -42.05
C LEU A 2 -19.76 23.08 -41.83
N TRP A 3 -18.73 23.70 -41.25
CA TRP A 3 -17.41 23.08 -41.05
C TRP A 3 -17.39 21.95 -40.02
N GLY A 4 -18.16 22.08 -38.93
CA GLY A 4 -18.25 21.04 -37.89
C GLY A 4 -18.95 19.77 -38.39
N ALA A 5 -20.01 19.92 -39.20
CA ALA A 5 -20.70 18.78 -39.81
C ALA A 5 -19.84 18.06 -40.85
N TYR A 6 -19.01 18.80 -41.61
CA TYR A 6 -18.03 18.22 -42.54
C TYR A 6 -16.97 17.41 -41.79
N SER A 7 -16.39 17.97 -40.72
CA SER A 7 -15.41 17.28 -39.87
C SER A 7 -16.00 16.01 -39.24
N LEU A 8 -17.19 16.06 -38.65
CA LEU A 8 -17.82 14.88 -38.02
C LEU A 8 -18.10 13.76 -39.02
N ARG A 9 -18.63 14.11 -40.20
CA ARG A 9 -18.93 13.14 -41.26
C ARG A 9 -17.65 12.51 -41.82
N ASN A 10 -16.58 13.28 -41.81
CA ASN A 10 -15.27 12.85 -42.27
C ASN A 10 -14.54 11.94 -41.27
N LEU A 11 -14.65 12.22 -39.97
CA LEU A 11 -14.25 11.30 -38.90
C LEU A 11 -15.01 9.98 -39.02
N TRP A 12 -16.30 10.04 -39.33
CA TRP A 12 -17.12 8.85 -39.54
C TRP A 12 -16.83 8.09 -40.83
N ALA A 13 -16.18 8.70 -41.83
CA ALA A 13 -15.65 7.99 -42.98
C ALA A 13 -14.34 7.24 -42.65
N ARG A 14 -13.66 7.61 -41.55
CA ARG A 14 -12.33 7.11 -41.13
C ARG A 14 -12.34 6.42 -39.77
N ARG A 15 -13.44 5.70 -39.50
CA ARG A 15 -13.76 5.07 -38.20
C ARG A 15 -12.61 4.25 -37.64
N VAL A 16 -11.89 3.51 -38.50
CA VAL A 16 -10.80 2.61 -38.07
C VAL A 16 -9.59 3.41 -37.58
N THR A 17 -9.08 4.35 -38.38
CA THR A 17 -7.90 5.14 -38.01
C THR A 17 -8.18 6.07 -36.84
N THR A 18 -9.35 6.70 -36.82
CA THR A 18 -9.82 7.52 -35.69
C THR A 18 -9.94 6.69 -34.41
N ALA A 19 -10.52 5.48 -34.49
CA ALA A 19 -10.60 4.59 -33.34
C ALA A 19 -9.22 4.19 -32.81
N PHE A 20 -8.25 3.86 -33.68
CA PHE A 20 -6.89 3.53 -33.25
C PHE A 20 -6.20 4.68 -32.52
N THR A 21 -6.35 5.93 -32.98
CA THR A 21 -5.75 7.10 -32.32
C THR A 21 -6.41 7.37 -30.97
N VAL A 22 -7.75 7.31 -30.90
CA VAL A 22 -8.51 7.50 -29.65
C VAL A 22 -8.20 6.40 -28.64
N VAL A 23 -8.13 5.14 -29.07
CA VAL A 23 -7.76 4.01 -28.20
C VAL A 23 -6.32 4.14 -27.73
N GLY A 24 -5.40 4.56 -28.60
CA GLY A 24 -3.99 4.79 -28.25
C GLY A 24 -3.85 5.85 -27.15
N MET A 25 -4.42 7.04 -27.34
CA MET A 25 -4.41 8.10 -26.33
C MET A 25 -5.18 7.70 -25.06
N GLY A 26 -6.34 7.07 -25.22
CA GLY A 26 -7.14 6.56 -24.10
C GLY A 26 -6.39 5.53 -23.25
N LEU A 27 -5.60 4.65 -23.87
CA LEU A 27 -4.78 3.67 -23.16
C LEU A 27 -3.69 4.36 -22.32
N VAL A 28 -3.04 5.40 -22.85
CA VAL A 28 -2.03 6.16 -22.09
C VAL A 28 -2.66 6.83 -20.86
N VAL A 29 -3.80 7.51 -21.04
CA VAL A 29 -4.53 8.15 -19.94
C VAL A 29 -5.01 7.10 -18.93
N PHE A 30 -5.52 5.97 -19.40
CA PHE A 30 -5.96 4.87 -18.55
C PHE A 30 -4.82 4.30 -17.70
N VAL A 31 -3.66 4.01 -18.30
CA VAL A 31 -2.50 3.50 -17.57
C VAL A 31 -2.02 4.52 -16.54
N PHE A 32 -1.96 5.81 -16.91
CA PHE A 32 -1.58 6.86 -15.98
C PHE A 32 -2.53 6.96 -14.78
N LEU A 33 -3.84 7.00 -15.03
CA LEU A 33 -4.86 7.02 -13.98
C LEU A 33 -4.80 5.76 -13.11
N ALA A 34 -4.64 4.57 -13.71
CA ALA A 34 -4.54 3.32 -12.98
C ALA A 34 -3.34 3.32 -12.02
N VAL A 35 -2.18 3.82 -12.44
CA VAL A 35 -1.00 3.92 -11.57
C VAL A 35 -1.21 4.92 -10.43
N LEU A 36 -1.81 6.08 -10.70
CA LEU A 36 -2.14 7.06 -9.66
C LEU A 36 -3.17 6.54 -8.67
N MET A 37 -4.19 5.83 -9.14
CA MET A 37 -5.20 5.20 -8.32
C MET A 37 -4.60 4.12 -7.42
N LEU A 38 -3.67 3.31 -7.93
CA LEU A 38 -2.97 2.30 -7.14
C LEU A 38 -2.12 2.96 -6.04
N ALA A 39 -1.37 4.01 -6.36
CA ALA A 39 -0.56 4.73 -5.38
C ALA A 39 -1.43 5.35 -4.27
N HIS A 40 -2.53 6.01 -4.63
CA HIS A 40 -3.48 6.58 -3.65
C HIS A 40 -4.19 5.50 -2.84
N GLY A 41 -4.56 4.38 -3.47
CA GLY A 41 -5.17 3.24 -2.80
C GLY A 41 -4.28 2.67 -1.71
N LEU A 42 -2.98 2.54 -1.98
CA LEU A 42 -1.97 2.07 -1.02
C LEU A 42 -1.79 3.05 0.15
N GLU A 43 -1.67 4.35 -0.13
CA GLU A 43 -1.56 5.39 0.92
C GLU A 43 -2.80 5.40 1.83
N ARG A 44 -4.00 5.22 1.27
CA ARG A 44 -5.24 5.28 2.04
C ARG A 44 -5.47 4.05 2.92
N THR A 45 -5.01 2.87 2.52
CA THR A 45 -5.15 1.64 3.30
C THR A 45 -4.08 1.55 4.38
N LEU A 46 -2.84 1.88 4.06
CA LEU A 46 -1.74 1.85 5.02
C LEU A 46 -1.73 3.05 5.96
N GLY A 47 -2.10 4.25 5.50
CA GLY A 47 -2.14 5.45 6.34
C GLY A 47 -3.24 5.44 7.42
N LYS A 48 -4.24 4.56 7.30
CA LYS A 48 -5.20 4.33 8.38
C LYS A 48 -4.65 3.44 9.50
N THR A 49 -3.47 2.86 9.32
CA THR A 49 -2.88 1.90 10.26
C THR A 49 -2.12 2.61 11.38
N GLY A 50 -2.38 2.17 12.62
CA GLY A 50 -1.75 2.71 13.82
C GLY A 50 -2.63 3.67 14.62
N ASP A 51 -2.18 3.95 15.84
CA ASP A 51 -2.79 4.93 16.75
C ASP A 51 -1.77 6.05 17.06
N PRO A 52 -2.11 7.34 16.90
CA PRO A 52 -1.20 8.45 17.22
C PRO A 52 -0.77 8.50 18.69
N ALA A 53 -1.48 7.83 19.59
CA ALA A 53 -1.09 7.66 20.99
C ALA A 53 0.00 6.60 21.19
N ASN A 54 0.35 5.82 20.16
CA ASN A 54 1.35 4.77 20.23
C ASN A 54 2.66 5.20 19.58
N ALA A 55 3.76 4.78 20.21
CA ALA A 55 5.10 4.86 19.66
C ALA A 55 5.59 3.46 19.33
N ILE A 56 6.14 3.30 18.14
CA ILE A 56 6.83 2.07 17.73
C ILE A 56 8.33 2.29 17.81
N LEU A 57 9.01 1.31 18.40
CA LEU A 57 10.44 1.27 18.59
C LEU A 57 11.04 0.14 17.77
N LEU A 58 12.07 0.49 17.02
CA LEU A 58 12.84 -0.40 16.16
C LEU A 58 14.32 -0.22 16.44
N ARG A 59 15.15 -1.18 16.05
CA ARG A 59 16.59 -0.98 15.99
C ARG A 59 16.92 0.17 15.03
N LYS A 60 17.84 1.04 15.44
CA LYS A 60 18.33 2.16 14.62
C LYS A 60 18.90 1.62 13.31
N GLY A 61 18.42 2.14 12.18
CA GLY A 61 18.77 1.67 10.84
C GLY A 61 17.86 0.58 10.26
N ALA A 62 16.98 -0.02 11.06
CA ALA A 62 15.99 -0.96 10.54
C ALA A 62 14.87 -0.22 9.78
N LEU A 63 14.58 -0.66 8.56
CA LEU A 63 13.51 -0.11 7.72
C LEU A 63 12.16 -0.80 7.99
N SER A 64 12.19 -2.03 8.50
CA SER A 64 11.01 -2.85 8.80
C SER A 64 11.12 -3.52 10.18
N GLU A 65 10.00 -4.00 10.71
CA GLU A 65 10.00 -4.84 11.93
C GLU A 65 10.80 -6.13 11.72
N ILE A 66 10.78 -6.68 10.51
CA ILE A 66 11.45 -7.94 10.16
C ILE A 66 12.98 -7.81 10.24
N ASP A 67 13.51 -6.63 9.89
CA ASP A 67 14.95 -6.33 9.90
C ASP A 67 15.47 -5.85 11.26
N SER A 68 14.56 -5.61 12.20
CA SER A 68 14.87 -5.06 13.50
C SER A 68 15.13 -6.17 14.53
N SER A 69 15.97 -5.87 15.51
CA SER A 69 16.26 -6.76 16.63
C SER A 69 16.45 -5.98 17.92
N ILE A 70 15.66 -6.31 18.94
CA ILE A 70 15.66 -5.71 20.28
C ILE A 70 15.80 -6.85 21.30
N SER A 71 16.82 -6.79 22.15
CA SER A 71 17.04 -7.81 23.18
C SER A 71 15.93 -7.76 24.23
N ARG A 72 15.68 -8.91 24.87
CA ARG A 72 14.66 -9.02 25.94
C ARG A 72 14.94 -8.08 27.11
N ASP A 73 16.21 -7.92 27.47
CA ASP A 73 16.60 -7.03 28.58
C ASP A 73 16.38 -5.57 28.22
N HIS A 74 16.68 -5.17 26.97
CA HIS A 74 16.37 -3.82 26.51
C HIS A 74 14.87 -3.56 26.50
N ALA A 75 14.05 -4.51 26.01
CA ALA A 75 12.60 -4.38 26.03
C ALA A 75 12.04 -4.13 27.44
N LYS A 76 12.55 -4.85 28.46
CA LYS A 76 12.16 -4.65 29.87
C LYS A 76 12.53 -3.25 30.38
N ILE A 77 13.73 -2.76 30.06
CA ILE A 77 14.19 -1.43 30.50
C ILE A 77 13.41 -0.31 29.79
N ILE A 78 13.12 -0.49 28.51
CA ILE A 78 12.32 0.46 27.72
C ILE A 78 10.91 0.56 28.29
N ALA A 79 10.29 -0.55 28.68
CA ALA A 79 8.92 -0.56 29.22
C ALA A 79 8.77 0.29 30.49
N LEU A 80 9.87 0.50 31.23
CA LEU A 80 9.90 1.24 32.49
C LEU A 80 10.23 2.73 32.32
N GLN A 81 10.37 3.23 31.08
CA GLN A 81 10.72 4.62 30.83
C GLN A 81 9.59 5.59 31.21
N SER A 82 9.98 6.78 31.67
CA SER A 82 9.04 7.86 31.95
C SER A 82 8.36 8.34 30.65
N GLY A 83 7.03 8.42 30.64
CA GLY A 83 6.25 8.85 29.47
C GLY A 83 5.44 7.73 28.82
N ILE A 84 5.72 6.47 29.15
CA ILE A 84 4.87 5.33 28.80
C ILE A 84 3.67 5.28 29.73
N LYS A 85 2.48 5.09 29.16
CA LYS A 85 1.23 4.97 29.90
C LYS A 85 1.28 3.70 30.74
N GLN A 86 0.87 3.81 32.00
CA GLN A 86 0.68 2.66 32.88
C GLN A 86 -0.82 2.36 33.00
N THR A 87 -1.16 1.10 33.23
CA THR A 87 -2.50 0.68 33.64
C THR A 87 -2.78 1.16 35.07
N LEU A 88 -4.04 1.06 35.50
CA LEU A 88 -4.43 1.39 36.89
C LEU A 88 -3.69 0.53 37.94
N GLU A 89 -3.19 -0.64 37.52
CA GLU A 89 -2.40 -1.57 38.34
C GLU A 89 -0.89 -1.28 38.30
N GLY A 90 -0.46 -0.16 37.70
CA GLY A 90 0.94 0.23 37.61
C GLY A 90 1.77 -0.55 36.58
N ARG A 91 1.15 -1.37 35.72
CA ARG A 91 1.85 -2.09 34.64
C ARG A 91 2.00 -1.21 33.41
N PRO A 92 3.16 -1.18 32.73
CA PRO A 92 3.33 -0.39 31.51
C PRO A 92 2.47 -0.96 30.37
N VAL A 93 1.78 -0.08 29.64
CA VAL A 93 1.04 -0.41 28.41
C VAL A 93 2.03 -0.47 27.26
N ALA A 94 2.77 -1.57 27.22
CA ALA A 94 3.83 -1.84 26.29
C ALA A 94 3.78 -3.29 25.82
N VAL A 95 4.05 -3.52 24.54
CA VAL A 95 4.09 -4.86 23.97
C VAL A 95 5.34 -5.04 23.12
N SER A 96 6.04 -6.15 23.35
CA SER A 96 7.18 -6.57 22.54
C SER A 96 6.70 -7.58 21.52
N GLU A 97 7.04 -7.36 20.26
CA GLU A 97 6.45 -8.07 19.15
C GLU A 97 7.50 -8.68 18.24
N ILE A 98 7.13 -9.78 17.61
CA ILE A 98 7.93 -10.42 16.58
C ILE A 98 7.15 -10.44 15.27
N GLY A 99 7.70 -9.79 14.24
CA GLY A 99 7.13 -9.76 12.90
C GLY A 99 7.77 -10.86 12.06
N LEU A 100 6.97 -11.79 11.57
CA LEU A 100 7.40 -12.87 10.70
C LEU A 100 6.58 -12.87 9.41
N GLN A 101 7.17 -13.38 8.34
CA GLN A 101 6.50 -13.52 7.06
C GLN A 101 6.56 -14.98 6.64
N LEU A 102 5.40 -15.58 6.44
CA LEU A 102 5.25 -16.93 5.96
C LEU A 102 4.74 -16.95 4.54
N THR A 103 5.00 -18.05 3.86
CA THR A 103 4.42 -18.34 2.56
C THR A 103 3.51 -19.55 2.73
N LEU A 104 2.20 -19.34 2.60
CA LEU A 104 1.21 -20.40 2.61
C LEU A 104 0.82 -20.75 1.18
N ARG A 105 0.56 -22.04 0.94
CA ARG A 105 0.02 -22.50 -0.34
C ARG A 105 -1.49 -22.48 -0.26
N LYS A 106 -2.14 -21.61 -1.04
CA LYS A 106 -3.60 -21.56 -1.11
C LYS A 106 -4.14 -22.88 -1.64
N ALA A 107 -5.02 -23.53 -0.88
CA ALA A 107 -5.58 -24.83 -1.26
C ALA A 107 -6.31 -24.83 -2.61
N LYS A 108 -6.98 -23.73 -2.99
CA LYS A 108 -7.80 -23.65 -4.21
C LYS A 108 -7.03 -23.30 -5.49
N GLU A 109 -5.97 -22.50 -5.40
CA GLU A 109 -5.37 -21.87 -6.59
C GLU A 109 -3.95 -22.37 -6.91
N ARG A 110 -3.39 -23.30 -6.11
CA ARG A 110 -1.99 -23.75 -6.23
C ARG A 110 -0.99 -22.58 -6.23
N SER A 111 -1.42 -21.41 -5.77
CA SER A 111 -0.66 -20.18 -5.67
C SER A 111 -0.06 -20.06 -4.27
N LEU A 112 1.15 -19.53 -4.21
CA LEU A 112 1.81 -19.17 -2.96
C LEU A 112 1.38 -17.76 -2.59
N ALA A 113 0.89 -17.59 -1.37
CA ALA A 113 0.51 -16.29 -0.85
C ALA A 113 1.27 -16.03 0.45
N SER A 114 1.74 -14.80 0.59
CA SER A 114 2.47 -14.40 1.79
C SER A 114 1.49 -14.01 2.89
N LEU A 115 1.72 -14.51 4.09
CA LEU A 115 0.97 -14.23 5.29
C LEU A 115 1.89 -13.59 6.32
N SER A 116 1.50 -12.46 6.87
CA SER A 116 2.22 -11.83 7.98
C SER A 116 1.76 -12.43 9.30
N LEU A 117 2.73 -12.91 10.07
CA LEU A 117 2.54 -13.37 11.44
C LEU A 117 3.08 -12.31 12.40
N ARG A 118 2.33 -12.01 13.45
CA ARG A 118 2.75 -11.16 14.55
C ARG A 118 2.69 -11.95 15.85
N GLY A 119 3.84 -12.22 16.45
CA GLY A 119 3.89 -12.73 17.81
C GLY A 119 3.79 -11.56 18.77
N THR A 120 2.81 -11.60 19.66
CA THR A 120 2.49 -10.51 20.58
C THR A 120 1.97 -11.06 21.91
N SER A 121 1.61 -10.19 22.85
CA SER A 121 0.97 -10.55 24.12
C SER A 121 -0.49 -10.09 24.14
N HIS A 122 -1.26 -10.48 25.16
CA HIS A 122 -2.64 -10.00 25.31
C HIS A 122 -2.72 -8.48 25.51
N ASP A 123 -1.64 -7.85 25.98
CA ASP A 123 -1.56 -6.40 26.14
C ASP A 123 -1.60 -5.66 24.80
N ALA A 124 -1.40 -6.35 23.67
CA ALA A 124 -1.53 -5.77 22.33
C ALA A 124 -2.89 -5.11 22.08
N PHE A 125 -3.97 -5.68 22.62
CA PHE A 125 -5.32 -5.13 22.51
C PHE A 125 -5.50 -3.87 23.37
N ALA A 126 -4.79 -3.78 24.50
CA ALA A 126 -4.76 -2.57 25.34
C ALA A 126 -3.92 -1.45 24.70
N VAL A 127 -2.83 -1.82 24.01
CA VAL A 127 -2.01 -0.89 23.21
C VAL A 127 -2.79 -0.42 21.98
N ARG A 128 -3.58 -1.29 21.35
CA ARG A 128 -4.30 -1.03 20.08
C ARG A 128 -5.82 -1.19 20.23
N PRO A 129 -6.52 -0.18 20.79
CA PRO A 129 -7.96 -0.26 21.05
C PRO A 129 -8.84 -0.34 19.79
N LYS A 130 -8.27 -0.02 18.62
CA LYS A 130 -8.94 -0.18 17.32
C LYS A 130 -9.08 -1.65 16.90
N VAL A 131 -8.18 -2.52 17.38
CA VAL A 131 -8.24 -3.96 17.10
C VAL A 131 -9.19 -4.61 18.10
N ARG A 132 -10.26 -5.22 17.60
CA ARG A 132 -11.30 -5.83 18.43
C ARG A 132 -11.49 -7.28 18.03
N LEU A 133 -11.68 -8.13 19.02
CA LEU A 133 -12.07 -9.51 18.76
C LEU A 133 -13.51 -9.53 18.23
N ALA A 134 -13.68 -10.03 17.01
CA ALA A 134 -14.97 -10.13 16.35
C ALA A 134 -15.67 -11.45 16.69
N GLN A 135 -14.93 -12.57 16.74
CA GLN A 135 -15.46 -13.90 17.04
C GLN A 135 -14.45 -14.75 17.80
N GLY A 136 -14.95 -15.73 18.57
CA GLY A 136 -14.13 -16.69 19.31
C GLY A 136 -13.55 -16.10 20.59
N ARG A 137 -12.31 -16.49 20.91
CA ARG A 137 -11.56 -16.02 22.10
C ARG A 137 -10.12 -15.66 21.74
N LEU A 138 -9.44 -15.00 22.67
CA LEU A 138 -7.98 -14.83 22.59
C LEU A 138 -7.28 -16.19 22.80
N TRP A 139 -6.04 -16.27 22.32
CA TRP A 139 -5.18 -17.41 22.55
C TRP A 139 -4.87 -17.57 24.05
N GLU A 140 -4.56 -18.78 24.49
CA GLU A 140 -4.02 -19.00 25.83
C GLU A 140 -2.49 -18.86 25.80
N PRO A 141 -1.88 -18.05 26.69
CA PRO A 141 -0.43 -17.87 26.70
C PRO A 141 0.31 -19.20 26.84
N GLY A 142 1.34 -19.40 26.02
CA GLY A 142 2.11 -20.63 25.99
C GLY A 142 1.46 -21.81 25.23
N THR A 143 0.30 -21.63 24.61
CA THR A 143 -0.34 -22.65 23.74
C THR A 143 -0.09 -22.37 22.26
N THR A 144 -0.29 -23.38 21.40
CA THR A 144 -0.23 -23.22 19.93
C THR A 144 -1.55 -22.73 19.36
N GLU A 145 -2.07 -21.65 19.94
CA GLU A 145 -3.31 -20.99 19.54
C GLU A 145 -3.01 -19.64 18.88
N ILE A 146 -3.80 -19.31 17.87
CA ILE A 146 -3.66 -18.07 17.09
C ILE A 146 -5.03 -17.43 16.86
N VAL A 147 -5.02 -16.12 16.66
CA VAL A 147 -6.17 -15.35 16.18
C VAL A 147 -5.85 -14.73 14.84
N VAL A 148 -6.86 -14.64 13.98
CA VAL A 148 -6.68 -14.31 12.57
C VAL A 148 -7.45 -13.03 12.24
N GLY A 149 -6.83 -12.11 11.48
CA GLY A 149 -7.49 -10.90 11.03
C GLY A 149 -8.63 -11.20 10.03
N ALA A 150 -9.65 -10.33 10.00
CA ALA A 150 -10.85 -10.53 9.19
C ALA A 150 -10.54 -10.67 7.68
N GLN A 151 -9.49 -10.00 7.17
CA GLN A 151 -9.08 -10.09 5.77
C GLN A 151 -8.35 -11.41 5.48
N VAL A 152 -7.53 -11.90 6.40
CA VAL A 152 -6.88 -13.21 6.26
C VAL A 152 -7.93 -14.32 6.21
N ALA A 153 -8.92 -14.31 7.09
CA ALA A 153 -9.97 -15.34 7.10
C ALA A 153 -10.82 -15.36 5.82
N LYS A 154 -11.02 -14.19 5.17
CA LYS A 154 -11.68 -14.09 3.86
C LYS A 154 -10.81 -14.65 2.73
N GLN A 155 -9.51 -14.35 2.74
CA GLN A 155 -8.58 -14.77 1.68
C GLN A 155 -8.14 -16.24 1.80
N PHE A 156 -8.12 -16.77 3.02
CA PHE A 156 -7.67 -18.12 3.36
C PHE A 156 -8.78 -18.84 4.14
N PRO A 157 -9.68 -19.58 3.46
CA PRO A 157 -10.71 -20.37 4.13
C PRO A 157 -10.18 -21.41 5.13
N GLU A 158 -8.92 -21.82 4.94
CA GLU A 158 -8.15 -22.69 5.85
C GLU A 158 -7.75 -22.00 7.16
N ALA A 159 -7.73 -20.66 7.21
CA ALA A 159 -7.46 -19.85 8.39
C ALA A 159 -8.75 -19.42 9.12
N GLY A 160 -9.86 -20.13 8.90
CA GLY A 160 -11.13 -19.88 9.57
C GLY A 160 -11.13 -20.31 11.04
N LEU A 161 -12.14 -19.86 11.79
CA LEU A 161 -12.33 -20.23 13.20
C LEU A 161 -12.36 -21.77 13.37
N HIS A 162 -11.68 -22.26 14.41
CA HIS A 162 -11.50 -23.69 14.74
C HIS A 162 -10.75 -24.53 13.69
N ARG A 163 -10.11 -23.91 12.70
CA ARG A 163 -9.21 -24.59 11.77
C ARG A 163 -7.78 -24.62 12.31
N VAL A 164 -6.97 -25.50 11.71
CA VAL A 164 -5.57 -25.68 12.06
C VAL A 164 -4.71 -25.24 10.88
N LEU A 165 -3.81 -24.31 11.14
CA LEU A 165 -2.76 -23.90 10.21
C LEU A 165 -1.46 -24.57 10.60
N SER A 166 -0.79 -25.18 9.63
CA SER A 166 0.50 -25.84 9.87
C SER A 166 1.64 -24.99 9.34
N PHE A 167 2.48 -24.49 10.23
CA PHE A 167 3.69 -23.74 9.88
C PHE A 167 4.76 -23.87 10.97
N GLY A 168 6.04 -23.73 10.56
CA GLY A 168 7.17 -23.89 11.47
C GLY A 168 7.25 -25.30 12.09
N ASN A 169 6.89 -26.35 11.32
CA ASN A 169 6.76 -27.72 11.81
C ASN A 169 5.81 -27.89 13.02
N ARG A 170 4.87 -26.97 13.22
CA ARG A 170 3.86 -27.05 14.28
C ARG A 170 2.46 -26.80 13.72
N ALA A 171 1.48 -27.33 14.43
CA ALA A 171 0.05 -27.13 14.16
C ALA A 171 -0.49 -26.03 15.08
N TRP A 172 -1.12 -25.03 14.49
CA TRP A 172 -1.64 -23.83 15.16
C TRP A 172 -3.15 -23.77 15.01
N THR A 173 -3.86 -23.74 16.13
CA THR A 173 -5.33 -23.72 16.12
C THR A 173 -5.84 -22.28 16.11
N VAL A 174 -6.71 -21.97 15.15
CA VAL A 174 -7.38 -20.68 15.08
C VAL A 174 -8.52 -20.64 16.09
N VAL A 175 -8.36 -19.85 17.16
CA VAL A 175 -9.33 -19.76 18.26
C VAL A 175 -10.17 -18.49 18.24
N GLY A 176 -9.79 -17.51 17.41
CA GLY A 176 -10.51 -16.25 17.30
C GLY A 176 -10.25 -15.53 15.99
N LEU A 177 -11.16 -14.61 15.68
CA LEU A 177 -11.09 -13.70 14.55
C LEU A 177 -11.16 -12.27 15.09
N PHE A 178 -10.25 -11.41 14.65
CA PHE A 178 -10.26 -10.00 15.02
C PHE A 178 -10.51 -9.09 13.81
N ASP A 179 -11.05 -7.92 14.08
CA ASP A 179 -11.31 -6.86 13.11
C ASP A 179 -10.55 -5.59 13.57
N ALA A 180 -9.84 -4.97 12.64
CA ALA A 180 -9.03 -3.79 12.83
C ALA A 180 -9.48 -2.61 11.94
N ASP A 181 -10.77 -2.55 11.59
CA ASP A 181 -11.43 -1.43 10.90
C ASP A 181 -10.79 -1.09 9.53
N GLY A 182 -10.37 -2.12 8.79
CA GLY A 182 -9.76 -1.98 7.47
C GLY A 182 -8.30 -1.52 7.50
N SER A 183 -7.64 -1.55 8.66
CA SER A 183 -6.20 -1.28 8.78
C SER A 183 -5.34 -2.46 8.35
N GLY A 184 -4.02 -2.25 8.21
CA GLY A 184 -3.08 -3.30 7.82
C GLY A 184 -3.11 -4.55 8.72
N PHE A 185 -3.53 -4.39 9.98
CA PHE A 185 -3.63 -5.48 10.94
C PHE A 185 -4.68 -6.54 10.54
N ASP A 186 -5.69 -6.21 9.73
CA ASP A 186 -6.69 -7.19 9.25
C ASP A 186 -6.07 -8.29 8.38
N SER A 187 -4.88 -8.04 7.82
CA SER A 187 -4.12 -8.98 6.99
C SER A 187 -3.02 -9.72 7.77
N GLU A 188 -3.07 -9.69 9.09
CA GLU A 188 -2.11 -10.38 9.97
C GLU A 188 -2.75 -11.55 10.74
N VAL A 189 -1.90 -12.46 11.20
CA VAL A 189 -2.25 -13.50 12.18
C VAL A 189 -1.46 -13.26 13.45
N TRP A 190 -2.16 -13.19 14.58
CA TRP A 190 -1.58 -12.91 15.87
C TRP A 190 -1.52 -14.19 16.71
N GLY A 191 -0.46 -14.32 17.50
CA GLY A 191 -0.30 -15.43 18.44
C GLY A 191 0.70 -15.08 19.52
N ASP A 192 0.99 -16.05 20.38
CA ASP A 192 1.92 -15.88 21.48
C ASP A 192 3.36 -15.64 20.98
N ALA A 193 3.96 -14.51 21.40
CA ALA A 193 5.32 -14.13 21.01
C ALA A 193 6.37 -15.18 21.41
N GLU A 194 6.23 -15.80 22.59
CA GLU A 194 7.17 -16.81 23.09
C GLU A 194 7.08 -18.10 22.26
N GLN A 195 5.87 -18.52 21.91
CA GLN A 195 5.67 -19.70 21.06
C GLN A 195 6.21 -19.47 19.64
N PHE A 196 6.02 -18.30 19.05
CA PHE A 196 6.63 -17.98 17.76
C PHE A 196 8.14 -17.89 17.85
N MET A 197 8.70 -17.26 18.88
CA MET A 197 10.15 -17.21 19.08
C MET A 197 10.76 -18.60 19.20
N ALA A 198 10.15 -19.49 19.99
CA ALA A 198 10.60 -20.87 20.14
C ALA A 198 10.52 -21.65 18.82
N THR A 199 9.44 -21.47 18.06
CA THR A 199 9.19 -22.20 16.80
C THR A 199 10.13 -21.76 15.67
N PHE A 200 10.46 -20.47 15.61
CA PHE A 200 11.32 -19.89 14.56
C PHE A 200 12.75 -19.62 15.02
N HIS A 201 13.15 -20.14 16.18
CA HIS A 201 14.49 -20.01 16.78
C HIS A 201 14.97 -18.55 16.90
N ARG A 202 14.08 -17.66 17.34
CA ARG A 202 14.37 -16.24 17.52
C ARG A 202 14.63 -15.93 19.00
N THR A 203 15.69 -15.17 19.27
CA THR A 203 16.13 -14.83 20.63
C THR A 203 15.85 -13.37 21.04
N ALA A 204 15.46 -12.55 20.05
CA ALA A 204 15.20 -11.12 20.20
C ALA A 204 13.86 -10.74 19.55
N PHE A 205 13.24 -9.67 20.05
CA PHE A 205 12.02 -9.11 19.51
C PHE A 205 12.32 -8.28 18.25
N SER A 206 11.36 -8.22 17.34
CA SER A 206 11.43 -7.40 16.14
C SER A 206 11.19 -5.93 16.46
N SER A 207 10.14 -5.65 17.22
CA SER A 207 9.69 -4.30 17.51
C SER A 207 9.14 -4.25 18.93
N MET A 208 9.02 -3.03 19.44
CA MET A 208 8.30 -2.78 20.68
C MET A 208 7.34 -1.63 20.46
N THR A 209 6.07 -1.82 20.78
CA THR A 209 5.06 -0.78 20.68
C THR A 209 4.63 -0.39 22.08
N VAL A 210 4.67 0.91 22.36
CA VAL A 210 4.31 1.47 23.67
C VAL A 210 3.22 2.50 23.50
N ARG A 211 2.25 2.51 24.40
CA ARG A 211 1.25 3.57 24.45
C ARG A 211 1.80 4.72 25.30
N LEU A 212 1.81 5.92 24.75
CA LEU A 212 2.28 7.12 25.44
C LEU A 212 1.20 7.66 26.39
N THR A 213 1.61 8.33 27.47
CA THR A 213 0.68 9.05 28.37
C THR A 213 -0.02 10.20 27.65
N ARG A 214 0.73 10.91 26.80
CA ARG A 214 0.27 11.98 25.91
C ARG A 214 0.97 11.89 24.56
N PRO A 215 0.34 12.30 23.46
CA PRO A 215 0.98 12.31 22.13
C PRO A 215 2.30 13.08 22.09
N ASP A 216 2.47 14.13 22.90
CA ASP A 216 3.68 14.96 22.95
C ASP A 216 4.83 14.31 23.73
N ALA A 217 4.54 13.30 24.56
CA ALA A 217 5.55 12.58 25.33
C ALA A 217 6.53 11.80 24.44
N LEU A 218 6.20 11.61 23.16
CA LEU A 218 7.08 10.99 22.17
C LEU A 218 8.45 11.67 22.12
N VAL A 219 8.49 13.02 22.13
CA VAL A 219 9.75 13.77 22.01
C VAL A 219 10.65 13.47 23.21
N GLN A 220 10.07 13.48 24.41
CA GLN A 220 10.78 13.14 25.64
C GLN A 220 11.29 11.69 25.63
N VAL A 221 10.42 10.72 25.30
CA VAL A 221 10.79 9.30 25.26
C VAL A 221 11.88 9.05 24.20
N LYS A 222 11.76 9.69 23.03
CA LYS A 222 12.75 9.60 21.96
C LYS A 222 14.11 10.13 22.43
N GLU A 223 14.16 11.33 23.01
CA GLU A 223 15.41 11.90 23.49
C GLU A 223 16.03 11.07 24.61
N GLN A 224 15.24 10.54 25.55
CA GLN A 224 15.73 9.69 26.63
C GLN A 224 16.37 8.40 26.08
N LEU A 225 15.69 7.75 25.13
CA LEU A 225 16.18 6.51 24.54
C LEU A 225 17.33 6.70 23.57
N GLU A 226 17.42 7.84 22.87
CA GLU A 226 18.52 8.15 21.96
C GLU A 226 19.78 8.65 22.69
N ARG A 227 19.64 9.24 23.88
CA ARG A 227 20.78 9.67 24.71
C ARG A 227 21.44 8.52 25.46
N ASP A 228 20.72 7.44 25.75
CA ASP A 228 21.27 6.29 26.45
C ASP A 228 22.12 5.43 25.49
N PRO A 229 23.45 5.36 25.65
CA PRO A 229 24.34 4.65 24.74
C PRO A 229 24.11 3.14 24.72
N ARG A 230 23.36 2.58 25.68
CA ARG A 230 22.95 1.17 25.69
C ARG A 230 21.95 0.85 24.58
N PHE A 231 21.24 1.85 24.07
CA PHE A 231 20.19 1.68 23.07
C PHE A 231 20.61 2.25 21.72
N SER A 232 20.52 1.41 20.69
CA SER A 232 20.54 1.85 19.30
C SER A 232 19.14 1.68 18.73
N LEU A 233 18.23 2.55 19.15
CA LEU A 233 16.80 2.47 18.78
C LEU A 233 16.39 3.69 17.95
N SER A 234 15.37 3.48 17.11
CA SER A 234 14.61 4.51 16.43
C SER A 234 13.21 4.51 17.00
N VAL A 235 12.77 5.65 17.52
CA VAL A 235 11.43 5.85 18.06
C VAL A 235 10.63 6.67 17.06
N LYS A 236 9.52 6.13 16.59
CA LYS A 236 8.58 6.79 15.67
C LYS A 236 7.16 6.67 16.21
N ARG A 237 6.26 7.56 15.81
CA ARG A 237 4.83 7.32 16.03
C ARG A 237 4.41 6.13 15.19
N GLU A 238 3.44 5.36 15.69
CA GLU A 238 2.92 4.21 14.95
C GLU A 238 2.35 4.61 13.57
N PRO A 239 1.52 5.68 13.43
CA PRO A 239 1.05 6.12 12.11
C PRO A 239 2.19 6.56 11.18
N ASP A 240 3.12 7.40 11.65
CA ASP A 240 4.27 7.86 10.84
C ASP A 240 5.12 6.69 10.29
N TYR A 241 5.19 5.57 11.03
CA TYR A 241 5.87 4.38 10.58
C TYR A 241 5.16 3.68 9.42
N TYR A 242 3.83 3.48 9.53
CA TYR A 242 3.03 2.83 8.49
C TYR A 242 2.81 3.76 7.29
N GLU A 243 2.57 5.05 7.51
CA GLU A 243 2.49 6.09 6.49
C GLU A 243 3.81 6.23 5.75
N GLY A 244 4.96 6.27 6.45
CA GLY A 244 6.27 6.37 5.80
C GLY A 244 6.59 5.18 4.89
N LYS A 245 6.13 3.96 5.25
CA LYS A 245 6.21 2.80 4.34
C LYS A 245 5.34 3.00 3.11
N ALA A 246 4.10 3.43 3.31
CA ALA A 246 3.15 3.68 2.24
C ALA A 246 3.64 4.77 1.28
N GLU A 247 4.16 5.86 1.81
CA GLU A 247 4.69 7.00 1.07
C GLU A 247 5.90 6.58 0.22
N SER A 248 6.84 5.81 0.76
CA SER A 248 8.01 5.34 0.02
C SER A 248 7.61 4.45 -1.17
N LEU A 249 6.72 3.49 -0.94
CA LEU A 249 6.18 2.62 -1.99
C LEU A 249 5.37 3.41 -3.02
N ALA A 250 4.48 4.29 -2.57
CA ALA A 250 3.66 5.12 -3.44
C ALA A 250 4.51 6.09 -4.27
N LYS A 251 5.57 6.65 -3.69
CA LYS A 251 6.56 7.47 -4.42
C LYS A 251 7.27 6.65 -5.48
N MET A 252 7.70 5.43 -5.17
CA MET A 252 8.31 4.53 -6.16
C MET A 252 7.34 4.25 -7.32
N ILE A 253 6.09 3.89 -7.01
CA ILE A 253 5.03 3.65 -7.99
C ILE A 253 4.77 4.90 -8.84
N ARG A 254 4.67 6.08 -8.24
CA ARG A 254 4.46 7.36 -8.95
C ARG A 254 5.61 7.67 -9.88
N VAL A 255 6.86 7.50 -9.45
CA VAL A 255 8.05 7.77 -10.27
C VAL A 255 8.12 6.82 -11.47
N THR A 256 7.97 5.50 -11.24
CA THR A 256 7.95 4.52 -12.32
C THR A 256 6.76 4.72 -13.25
N GLY A 257 5.59 5.05 -12.69
CA GLY A 257 4.38 5.38 -13.43
C GLY A 257 4.54 6.59 -14.33
N LEU A 258 5.14 7.66 -13.81
CA LEU A 258 5.42 8.88 -14.57
C LEU A 258 6.40 8.59 -15.71
N PHE A 259 7.45 7.81 -15.45
CA PHE A 259 8.39 7.38 -16.48
C PHE A 259 7.69 6.59 -17.60
N LEU A 260 6.89 5.58 -17.24
CA LEU A 260 6.14 4.77 -18.21
C LEU A 260 5.15 5.62 -19.02
N THR A 261 4.45 6.53 -18.33
CA THR A 261 3.52 7.46 -18.96
C THR A 261 4.23 8.39 -19.93
N ALA A 262 5.42 8.90 -19.61
CA ALA A 262 6.20 9.71 -20.51
C ALA A 262 6.58 8.94 -21.79
N VAL A 263 7.06 7.70 -21.66
CA VAL A 263 7.40 6.85 -22.81
C VAL A 263 6.18 6.57 -23.69
N PHE A 264 5.05 6.19 -23.09
CA PHE A 264 3.81 5.95 -23.84
C PHE A 264 3.24 7.22 -24.46
N SER A 265 3.37 8.36 -23.81
CA SER A 265 2.93 9.65 -24.35
C SER A 265 3.71 10.01 -25.61
N ILE A 266 5.04 9.80 -25.62
CA ILE A 266 5.87 9.98 -26.82
C ILE A 266 5.39 9.05 -27.94
N GLY A 267 5.18 7.77 -27.64
CA GLY A 267 4.65 6.80 -28.61
C GLY A 267 3.28 7.20 -29.18
N ALA A 268 2.36 7.66 -28.33
CA ALA A 268 1.05 8.14 -28.72
C ALA A 268 1.13 9.39 -29.59
N ILE A 269 2.00 10.35 -29.26
CA ILE A 269 2.23 11.56 -30.08
C ILE A 269 2.81 11.19 -31.43
N MET A 270 3.77 10.26 -31.48
CA MET A 270 4.33 9.78 -32.76
C MET A 270 3.26 9.08 -33.61
N GLY A 271 2.43 8.22 -33.00
CA GLY A 271 1.32 7.56 -33.68
C GLY A 271 0.27 8.56 -34.20
N ALA A 272 -0.10 9.54 -33.38
CA ALA A 272 -1.00 10.64 -33.78
C ALA A 272 -0.39 11.47 -34.93
N THR A 273 0.91 11.75 -34.87
CA THR A 273 1.60 12.51 -35.93
C THR A 273 1.66 11.72 -37.23
N MET A 274 2.00 10.43 -37.18
CA MET A 274 2.02 9.55 -38.36
C MET A 274 0.64 9.43 -39.01
N THR A 275 -0.40 9.22 -38.20
CA THR A 275 -1.78 9.12 -38.70
C THR A 275 -2.28 10.45 -39.28
N MET A 276 -1.99 11.59 -38.64
CA MET A 276 -2.33 12.92 -39.16
C MET A 276 -1.56 13.24 -40.45
N SER A 277 -0.28 12.90 -40.52
CA SER A 277 0.55 13.10 -41.72
C SER A 277 0.04 12.28 -42.91
N ALA A 278 -0.31 11.00 -42.67
CA ALA A 278 -0.96 10.16 -43.66
C ALA A 278 -2.33 10.73 -44.09
N ALA A 279 -3.10 11.27 -43.14
CA ALA A 279 -4.40 11.86 -43.42
C ALA A 279 -4.32 13.12 -44.31
N VAL A 280 -3.31 13.98 -44.10
CA VAL A 280 -3.04 15.16 -44.92
C VAL A 280 -2.51 14.77 -46.29
N ALA A 281 -1.58 13.80 -46.36
CA ALA A 281 -1.03 13.32 -47.63
C ALA A 281 -2.12 12.83 -48.59
N GLN A 282 -3.13 12.14 -48.08
CA GLN A 282 -4.26 11.62 -48.86
C GLN A 282 -5.22 12.73 -49.38
N ARG A 283 -5.07 13.99 -48.93
CA ARG A 283 -5.94 15.13 -49.30
C ARG A 283 -5.21 16.28 -49.98
N THR A 284 -3.99 16.04 -50.43
CA THR A 284 -3.17 17.05 -51.11
C THR A 284 -3.88 17.67 -52.32
N THR A 285 -4.66 16.87 -53.06
CA THR A 285 -5.50 17.33 -54.19
C THR A 285 -6.66 18.23 -53.76
N GLU A 286 -7.41 17.88 -52.69
CA GLU A 286 -8.47 18.74 -52.12
C GLU A 286 -7.92 20.07 -51.61
N ILE A 287 -6.79 20.05 -50.91
CA ILE A 287 -6.10 21.25 -50.43
C ILE A 287 -5.68 22.13 -51.61
N GLY A 288 -5.21 21.52 -52.70
CA GLY A 288 -4.92 22.21 -53.96
C GLY A 288 -6.13 22.93 -54.54
N THR A 289 -7.29 22.27 -54.57
CA THR A 289 -8.53 22.86 -55.12
C THR A 289 -9.07 24.00 -54.26
N LEU A 290 -9.02 23.87 -52.93
CA LEU A 290 -9.40 24.95 -52.02
C LEU A 290 -8.49 26.17 -52.17
N ARG A 291 -7.19 25.96 -52.40
CA ARG A 291 -6.26 27.06 -52.66
C ARG A 291 -6.50 27.75 -54.01
N THR A 292 -6.89 27.01 -55.05
CA THR A 292 -7.25 27.63 -56.33
C THR A 292 -8.56 28.40 -56.26
N LEU A 293 -9.48 28.02 -55.36
CA LEU A 293 -10.72 28.75 -55.07
C LEU A 293 -10.53 29.99 -54.18
N GLY A 294 -9.29 30.31 -53.77
CA GLY A 294 -8.96 31.53 -53.04
C GLY A 294 -8.95 31.42 -51.51
N PHE A 295 -9.07 30.22 -50.94
CA PHE A 295 -8.96 30.05 -49.48
C PHE A 295 -7.54 30.33 -48.99
N THR A 296 -7.43 31.10 -47.89
CA THR A 296 -6.13 31.44 -47.28
C THR A 296 -5.51 30.25 -46.56
N ARG A 297 -4.17 30.21 -46.49
CA ARG A 297 -3.42 29.14 -45.77
C ARG A 297 -3.86 29.02 -44.30
N LEU A 298 -4.21 30.14 -43.68
CA LEU A 298 -4.66 30.19 -42.29
C LEU A 298 -6.03 29.51 -42.09
N ALA A 299 -6.99 29.73 -43.00
CA ALA A 299 -8.33 29.14 -42.92
C ALA A 299 -8.28 27.61 -43.05
N ILE A 300 -7.40 27.10 -43.92
CA ILE A 300 -7.17 25.66 -44.09
C ILE A 300 -6.53 25.07 -42.83
N LEU A 301 -5.52 25.74 -42.26
CA LEU A 301 -4.87 25.30 -41.01
C LEU A 301 -5.85 25.26 -39.83
N GLN A 302 -6.69 26.30 -39.68
CA GLN A 302 -7.70 26.36 -38.62
C GLN A 302 -8.71 25.21 -38.71
N THR A 303 -9.07 24.79 -39.93
CA THR A 303 -9.97 23.65 -40.13
C THR A 303 -9.35 22.34 -39.63
N PHE A 304 -8.07 22.08 -39.97
CA PHE A 304 -7.37 20.89 -39.50
C PHE A 304 -7.13 20.92 -37.99
N LEU A 305 -6.83 22.08 -37.41
CA LEU A 305 -6.70 22.23 -35.94
C LEU A 305 -8.00 21.90 -35.22
N ILE A 306 -9.14 22.39 -35.73
CA ILE A 306 -10.46 22.07 -35.17
C ILE A 306 -10.75 20.57 -35.29
N GLU A 307 -10.40 19.94 -36.42
CA GLU A 307 -10.56 18.50 -36.61
C GLU A 307 -9.68 17.68 -35.66
N SER A 308 -8.43 18.10 -35.44
CA SER A 308 -7.52 17.47 -34.46
C SER A 308 -7.98 17.66 -33.02
N MET A 309 -8.50 18.84 -32.66
CA MET A 309 -9.07 19.07 -31.33
C MET A 309 -10.31 18.20 -31.09
N ALA A 310 -11.18 18.05 -32.10
CA ALA A 310 -12.34 17.17 -32.02
C ALA A 310 -11.97 15.67 -31.95
N LEU A 311 -10.78 15.29 -32.42
CA LEU A 311 -10.23 13.94 -32.30
C LEU A 311 -9.59 13.66 -30.94
N GLY A 312 -9.01 14.68 -30.30
CA GLY A 312 -8.29 14.56 -29.03
C GLY A 312 -9.14 14.83 -27.78
N ALA A 313 -10.33 15.42 -27.94
CA ALA A 313 -11.32 15.62 -26.88
C ALA A 313 -12.16 14.36 -26.63
#